data_AF-A0A940IBB8-F1
#
_entry.id   AF-A0A940IBB8-F1
#
_cell.length_a   1.000
_cell.length_b   1.000
_cell.length_c   1.000
_cell.angle_alpha   90.00
_cell.angle_beta   90.00
_cell.angle_gamma   90.00
#
_symmetry.space_group_name_H-M   'P 1'
#
loop_
_entity.id
_entity.type
_entity.pdbx_description
1 polymer ?
#
loop_
_entity_poly.entity_id
_entity_poly.type
_entity_poly.pdbx_seq_one_letter_code
_entity_poly.pdbx_strand_id
1 'polypeptide(L)'
;MKKVISAFAICGAMFLTPCDSNAGAQNGDMVVIDFVGKKDNVAFEGGTAQNYPLVLGSGQFVSGFEEQLVGMEKGETRDINITFPENYYPELAGQDVVFTVTVNEIVKQ
;
A
#
# COMPACT_ATOMS: atom_id res chain seq x y z
N MET A 1 -35.97 21.50 -27.85
CA MET A 1 -36.87 21.88 -26.75
C MET A 1 -36.47 21.12 -25.49
N LYS A 2 -35.93 21.84 -24.48
CA LYS A 2 -36.14 21.72 -23.01
C LYS A 2 -36.39 20.29 -22.49
N LYS A 3 -35.64 19.72 -21.52
CA LYS A 3 -35.41 20.16 -20.12
C LYS A 3 -34.22 19.34 -19.56
N VAL A 4 -33.10 19.90 -19.13
CA VAL A 4 -32.76 20.34 -17.76
C VAL A 4 -33.59 19.69 -16.63
N ILE A 5 -33.00 18.73 -15.91
CA ILE A 5 -33.31 18.49 -14.49
C ILE A 5 -31.97 18.38 -13.75
N SER A 6 -31.70 19.43 -12.99
CA SER A 6 -30.74 19.47 -11.90
C SER A 6 -31.30 18.66 -10.73
N ALA A 7 -30.47 17.81 -10.13
CA ALA A 7 -30.66 17.32 -8.78
C ALA A 7 -29.28 17.33 -8.10
N PHE A 8 -29.01 18.44 -7.43
CA PHE A 8 -28.02 18.51 -6.37
C PHE A 8 -28.58 17.72 -5.18
N ALA A 9 -27.93 16.61 -4.83
CA ALA A 9 -28.12 15.93 -3.56
C ALA A 9 -26.73 15.69 -2.96
N ILE A 10 -26.32 16.59 -2.07
CA ILE A 10 -25.20 16.38 -1.16
C ILE A 10 -25.79 15.74 0.09
N CYS A 11 -25.46 14.47 0.35
CA CYS A 11 -25.54 13.89 1.69
C CYS A 11 -24.63 12.65 1.76
N GLY A 12 -23.50 12.80 2.47
CA GLY A 12 -22.69 11.75 3.09
C GLY A 12 -22.59 10.38 2.41
N ALA A 13 -21.79 10.27 1.35
CA ALA A 13 -21.27 8.97 0.95
C ALA A 13 -20.02 8.66 1.80
N MET A 14 -20.25 8.04 2.95
CA MET A 14 -19.26 7.12 3.52
C MET A 14 -18.93 6.14 2.40
N PHE A 15 -17.73 6.23 1.84
CA PHE A 15 -17.25 5.36 0.77
C PHE A 15 -17.14 3.93 1.31
N LEU A 16 -18.27 3.24 1.38
CA LEU A 16 -18.30 1.78 1.42
C LEU A 16 -18.17 1.33 -0.03
N THR A 17 -16.93 1.18 -0.45
CA THR A 17 -16.58 0.50 -1.70
C THR A 17 -17.25 -0.89 -1.68
N PRO A 18 -17.97 -1.28 -2.74
CA PRO A 18 -18.63 -2.58 -2.80
C PRO A 18 -17.62 -3.71 -2.59
N CYS A 19 -17.97 -4.63 -1.70
CA CYS A 19 -17.29 -5.89 -1.47
C CYS A 19 -17.49 -6.78 -2.70
N ASP A 20 -16.77 -6.49 -3.79
CA ASP A 20 -16.61 -7.44 -4.89
C ASP A 20 -15.77 -8.60 -4.35
N SER A 21 -16.26 -9.83 -4.51
CA SER A 21 -15.71 -11.06 -3.93
C SER A 21 -14.37 -11.51 -4.55
N ASN A 22 -13.64 -10.55 -5.13
CA ASN A 22 -12.28 -10.63 -5.67
C ASN A 22 -11.43 -9.48 -5.11
N ALA A 23 -11.76 -9.00 -3.90
CA ALA A 23 -11.11 -7.86 -3.28
C ALA A 23 -9.66 -8.21 -2.94
N GLY A 24 -8.71 -7.54 -3.59
CA GLY A 24 -7.30 -7.53 -3.22
C GLY A 24 -7.07 -7.18 -1.74
N ALA A 25 -5.82 -7.02 -1.34
CA ALA A 25 -5.49 -6.79 0.07
C ALA A 25 -6.19 -5.54 0.62
N GLN A 26 -6.74 -5.61 1.83
CA GLN A 26 -7.43 -4.48 2.47
C GLN A 26 -6.77 -4.12 3.80
N ASN A 27 -7.02 -2.90 4.30
CA ASN A 27 -6.60 -2.54 5.65
C ASN A 27 -7.22 -3.51 6.67
N GLY A 28 -6.38 -4.05 7.55
CA GLY A 28 -6.71 -5.12 8.48
C GLY A 28 -6.28 -6.50 8.00
N ASP A 29 -6.11 -6.73 6.69
CA ASP A 29 -5.62 -8.01 6.18
C ASP A 29 -4.13 -8.20 6.48
N MET A 30 -3.73 -9.45 6.67
CA MET A 30 -2.32 -9.83 6.72
C MET A 30 -1.87 -10.28 5.34
N VAL A 31 -0.90 -9.57 4.77
CA VAL A 31 -0.26 -9.97 3.51
C VAL A 31 1.12 -10.54 3.78
N VAL A 32 1.45 -11.65 3.12
CA VAL A 32 2.81 -12.18 3.09
C VAL A 32 3.47 -11.62 1.85
N ILE A 33 4.48 -10.76 2.04
CA ILE A 33 5.13 -10.04 0.95
C ILE A 33 6.63 -10.33 0.89
N ASP A 34 7.18 -10.32 -0.33
CA ASP A 34 8.60 -10.16 -0.57
C ASP A 34 8.84 -8.71 -0.99
N PHE A 35 9.80 -8.03 -0.39
CA PHE A 35 10.13 -6.67 -0.79
C PHE A 35 11.64 -6.48 -0.92
N VAL A 36 12.03 -5.67 -1.91
CA VAL A 36 13.42 -5.28 -2.16
C VAL A 36 13.47 -3.76 -2.28
N GLY A 37 13.93 -3.11 -1.22
CA GLY A 37 14.17 -1.68 -1.12
C GLY A 37 15.52 -1.31 -1.70
N LYS A 38 15.50 -0.41 -2.67
CA LYS A 38 16.69 0.14 -3.31
C LYS A 38 16.70 1.65 -3.15
N LYS A 39 17.84 2.16 -2.68
CA LYS A 39 18.17 3.58 -2.65
C LYS A 39 19.21 3.82 -3.75
N ASP A 40 18.94 4.71 -4.70
CA ASP A 40 19.85 4.98 -5.82
C ASP A 40 20.33 3.71 -6.58
N ASN A 41 19.42 2.75 -6.79
CA ASN A 41 19.70 1.40 -7.34
C ASN A 41 20.56 0.47 -6.48
N VAL A 42 20.92 0.87 -5.25
CA VAL A 42 21.65 0.05 -4.28
C VAL A 42 20.67 -0.48 -3.23
N ALA A 43 20.61 -1.81 -3.07
CA ALA A 43 19.83 -2.40 -1.99
C ALA A 43 20.45 -2.02 -0.64
N PHE A 44 19.63 -1.61 0.33
CA PHE A 44 20.09 -1.22 1.66
C PHE A 44 19.72 -2.24 2.72
N GLU A 45 20.46 -2.27 3.82
CA GLU A 45 20.24 -3.19 4.93
C GLU A 45 18.91 -2.89 5.63
N GLY A 46 18.12 -3.94 5.90
CA GLY A 46 16.75 -3.80 6.41
C GLY A 46 15.71 -3.38 5.35
N GLY A 47 16.14 -3.06 4.13
CA GLY A 47 15.26 -2.75 3.01
C GLY A 47 14.78 -3.98 2.24
N THR A 48 15.29 -5.18 2.52
CA THR A 48 14.94 -6.40 1.79
C THR A 48 14.49 -7.50 2.74
N ALA A 49 13.33 -8.10 2.46
CA ALA A 49 12.85 -9.28 3.17
C ALA A 49 12.04 -10.20 2.22
N GLN A 50 11.96 -11.47 2.59
CA GLN A 50 11.15 -12.47 1.91
C GLN A 50 10.17 -13.12 2.89
N ASN A 51 8.99 -13.49 2.40
CA ASN A 51 7.88 -14.09 3.13
C ASN A 51 7.55 -13.33 4.41
N TYR A 52 7.59 -12.00 4.34
CA TYR A 52 7.39 -11.12 5.47
C TYR A 52 5.88 -10.92 5.70
N PRO A 53 5.31 -11.34 6.84
CA PRO A 53 3.92 -11.07 7.16
C PRO A 53 3.74 -9.62 7.62
N LEU A 54 2.93 -8.86 6.90
CA LEU A 54 2.59 -7.48 7.20
C LEU A 54 1.08 -7.34 7.33
N VAL A 55 0.62 -6.78 8.44
CA VAL A 55 -0.79 -6.40 8.60
C VAL A 55 -0.96 -4.99 8.05
N LEU A 56 -1.79 -4.84 7.02
CA LEU A 56 -2.05 -3.55 6.38
C LEU A 56 -2.84 -2.64 7.34
N GLY A 57 -2.42 -1.39 7.48
CA GLY A 57 -3.00 -0.43 8.42
C GLY A 57 -2.55 -0.63 9.86
N SER A 58 -1.53 -1.47 10.13
CA SER A 58 -0.96 -1.62 11.47
C SER A 58 -0.06 -0.46 11.87
N GLY A 59 0.39 0.34 10.90
CA GLY A 59 1.33 1.44 11.12
C GLY A 59 2.71 0.95 11.57
N GLN A 60 3.05 -0.31 11.28
CA GLN A 60 4.39 -0.86 11.51
C GLN A 60 5.37 -0.40 10.45
N PHE A 61 4.88 -0.11 9.24
CA PHE A 61 5.68 0.46 8.16
C PHE A 61 5.42 1.95 8.00
N VAL A 62 6.31 2.59 7.25
CA VAL A 62 6.18 3.99 6.85
C VAL A 62 4.90 4.21 6.04
N SER A 63 4.17 5.26 6.39
CA SER A 63 2.97 5.69 5.67
C SER A 63 3.26 5.87 4.18
N GLY A 64 2.33 5.43 3.33
CA GLY A 64 2.53 5.36 1.88
C GLY A 64 3.06 4.01 1.37
N PHE A 65 3.72 3.20 2.21
CA PHE A 65 4.05 1.81 1.83
C PHE A 65 2.82 0.90 1.89
N GLU A 66 2.17 0.84 3.06
CA GLU A 66 1.02 -0.03 3.29
C GLU A 66 -0.17 0.34 2.39
N GLU A 67 -0.39 1.63 2.15
CA GLU A 67 -1.48 2.14 1.31
C GLU A 67 -1.38 1.69 -0.15
N GLN A 68 -0.16 1.50 -0.66
CA GLN A 68 0.09 1.05 -2.03
C GLN A 68 -0.09 -0.46 -2.20
N LEU A 69 -0.01 -1.21 -1.09
CA LEU A 69 -0.31 -2.65 -1.05
C LEU A 69 -1.80 -2.92 -0.96
N VAL A 70 -2.58 -1.98 -0.42
CA VAL A 70 -4.04 -2.06 -0.44
C VAL A 70 -4.52 -2.14 -1.90
N GLY A 71 -5.33 -3.14 -2.19
CA GLY A 71 -5.86 -3.44 -3.52
C GLY A 71 -4.97 -4.35 -4.36
N MET A 72 -3.76 -4.72 -3.91
CA MET A 72 -2.93 -5.71 -4.62
C MET A 72 -3.50 -7.11 -4.51
N GLU A 73 -3.38 -7.88 -5.58
CA GLU A 73 -3.78 -9.28 -5.63
C GLU A 73 -2.62 -10.22 -5.28
N LYS A 74 -2.96 -11.47 -4.91
CA LYS A 74 -1.96 -12.51 -4.70
C LYS A 74 -1.21 -12.81 -6.01
N GLY A 75 0.11 -12.79 -5.96
CA GLY A 75 1.02 -12.98 -7.08
C GLY A 75 1.35 -11.69 -7.82
N GLU A 76 0.80 -10.54 -7.40
CA GLU A 76 1.09 -9.25 -8.02
C GLU A 76 2.41 -8.69 -7.49
N THR A 77 3.22 -8.13 -8.41
CA THR A 77 4.44 -7.38 -8.09
C THR A 77 4.23 -5.92 -8.47
N ARG A 78 4.60 -5.00 -7.58
CA ARG A 78 4.50 -3.55 -7.79
C ARG A 78 5.71 -2.84 -7.22
N ASP A 79 6.14 -1.79 -7.92
CA ASP A 79 7.17 -0.88 -7.43
C ASP A 79 6.51 0.25 -6.64
N ILE A 80 6.97 0.45 -5.41
CA ILE A 80 6.46 1.42 -4.46
C ILE A 80 7.55 2.46 -4.21
N ASN A 81 7.30 3.69 -4.65
CA ASN A 81 8.18 4.81 -4.41
C ASN A 81 7.73 5.53 -3.14
N ILE A 82 8.63 5.63 -2.17
CA ILE A 82 8.37 6.39 -0.94
C ILE A 82 9.58 7.22 -0.55
N THR A 83 9.30 8.33 0.11
CA THR A 83 10.30 9.18 0.75
C THR A 83 10.23 8.95 2.25
N PHE A 84 11.34 8.55 2.86
CA PHE A 84 11.38 8.41 4.31
C PHE A 84 11.33 9.79 4.99
N PRO A 85 10.60 9.92 6.10
CA PRO A 85 10.56 11.19 6.82
C PRO A 85 11.94 11.51 7.44
N GLU A 86 12.21 12.81 7.66
CA GLU A 86 13.51 13.27 8.19
C GLU A 86 13.83 12.77 9.61
N ASN A 87 12.81 12.34 10.36
CA ASN A 87 12.93 11.81 11.71
C ASN A 87 13.01 10.28 11.76
N TYR A 88 13.29 9.62 10.64
CA TYR A 88 13.49 8.18 10.59
C TYR A 88 14.92 7.79 11.01
N TYR A 89 15.35 6.57 10.69
CA TYR A 89 16.75 6.17 10.88
C TYR A 89 17.69 7.11 10.11
N PRO A 90 18.78 7.61 10.73
CA PRO A 90 19.63 8.65 10.14
C PRO A 90 20.24 8.29 8.78
N GLU A 91 20.37 6.99 8.47
CA GLU A 91 20.89 6.52 7.17
C GLU A 91 19.83 6.56 6.04
N LEU A 92 18.56 6.60 6.41
CA LEU A 92 17.40 6.56 5.51
C LEU A 92 16.56 7.84 5.57
N ALA A 93 16.75 8.69 6.57
CA ALA A 93 16.03 9.93 6.77
C ALA A 93 16.10 10.86 5.53
N GLY A 94 14.94 11.27 5.01
CA GLY A 94 14.84 12.16 3.84
C GLY A 94 15.28 11.52 2.53
N GLN A 95 15.45 10.20 2.47
CA GLN A 95 15.89 9.50 1.28
C GLN A 95 14.71 8.96 0.48
N ASP A 96 14.78 9.13 -0.84
CA ASP A 96 13.87 8.51 -1.78
C ASP A 96 14.32 7.08 -2.05
N VAL A 97 13.40 6.14 -1.90
CA VAL A 97 13.68 4.72 -2.14
C VAL A 97 12.57 4.09 -2.96
N VAL A 98 12.93 3.04 -3.69
CA VAL A 98 12.01 2.23 -4.47
C VAL A 98 11.96 0.84 -3.86
N PHE A 99 10.79 0.41 -3.45
CA PHE A 99 10.53 -0.93 -2.96
C PHE A 99 9.79 -1.72 -4.04
N THR A 100 10.45 -2.72 -4.62
CA THR A 100 9.76 -3.72 -5.43
C THR A 100 9.11 -4.72 -4.48
N VAL A 101 7.79 -4.73 -4.40
CA VAL A 101 7.03 -5.60 -3.50
C VAL A 101 6.22 -6.62 -4.29
N THR A 102 6.25 -7.88 -3.86
CA THR A 102 5.47 -8.98 -4.41
C THR A 102 4.59 -9.57 -3.33
N VAL A 103 3.30 -9.72 -3.59
CA VAL A 103 2.35 -10.34 -2.66
C VAL A 103 2.33 -11.85 -2.90
N ASN A 104 2.82 -12.63 -1.94
CA ASN A 104 2.78 -14.08 -2.00
C ASN A 104 1.46 -14.66 -1.47
N GLU A 105 0.92 -14.05 -0.43
CA GLU A 105 -0.30 -14.52 0.21
C GLU A 105 -1.08 -13.37 0.84
N ILE A 106 -2.40 -13.52 0.90
CA ILE A 106 -3.31 -12.58 1.57
C ILE A 106 -4.17 -13.41 2.52
N VAL A 107 -4.06 -13.13 3.80
CA VAL A 107 -4.83 -13.74 4.89
C VAL A 107 -5.81 -12.67 5.40
N LYS A 108 -7.08 -12.86 5.07
CA LYS A 108 -8.18 -12.02 5.58
C LYS A 108 -8.29 -12.23 7.10
N GLN A 109 -8.31 -11.15 7.88
CA GLN A 109 -8.51 -11.19 9.34
C GLN A 109 -10.00 -11.23 9.72
#